data_AF-A0A9J6EBM5-F1
#
_entry.id   AF-A0A9J6EBM5-F1
#
_cell.length_a   1.000
_cell.length_b   1.000
_cell.length_c   1.000
_cell.angle_alpha   90.00
_cell.angle_beta   90.00
_cell.angle_gamma   90.00
#
_symmetry.space_group_name_H-M   'P 1'
#
loop_
_entity.id
_entity.type
_entity.pdbx_description
1 polymer ?
#
loop_
_entity_poly.entity_id
_entity_poly.type
_entity_poly.pdbx_seq_one_letter_code
_entity_poly.pdbx_strand_id
1 'polypeptide(L)'
;MASSTRGDMTAAAILLVAVSAAEYLVSVYHMDIIIVFGCRMRAMMQGAIFNKAVHMPATMRNTYPTGAVVSLLAVDCGTLALSVMVFPMPIGGLITMPVVLWLLAERAGTYPTLCCLAWMIAVFLMPFGAFKFQRKFWIL
;
A
#
# COMPACT_ATOMS: atom_id res chain seq x y z
N MET A 1 31.70 -36.88 -0.72
CA MET A 1 31.31 -35.50 -0.36
C MET A 1 30.46 -34.81 -1.43
N ALA A 2 30.67 -35.04 -2.74
CA ALA A 2 29.85 -34.41 -3.80
C ALA A 2 28.37 -34.85 -3.89
N SER A 3 28.00 -36.05 -3.38
CA SER A 3 26.60 -36.52 -3.38
C SER A 3 25.72 -35.82 -2.35
N SER A 4 26.28 -35.45 -1.18
CA SER A 4 25.58 -34.70 -0.13
C SER A 4 25.18 -33.31 -0.63
N THR A 5 26.12 -32.60 -1.25
CA THR A 5 25.90 -31.24 -1.76
C THR A 5 24.81 -31.18 -2.83
N ARG A 6 24.70 -32.23 -3.66
CA ARG A 6 23.65 -32.33 -4.70
C ARG A 6 22.28 -32.64 -4.09
N GLY A 7 22.23 -33.43 -3.02
CA GLY A 7 21.04 -33.65 -2.20
C GLY A 7 20.57 -32.36 -1.51
N ASP A 8 21.49 -31.59 -0.95
CA ASP A 8 21.20 -30.33 -0.27
C ASP A 8 20.69 -29.25 -1.24
N MET A 9 21.28 -29.17 -2.44
CA MET A 9 20.83 -28.25 -3.50
C MET A 9 19.44 -28.61 -4.04
N THR A 10 19.11 -29.89 -4.17
CA THR A 10 17.78 -30.33 -4.63
C THR A 10 16.72 -30.08 -3.57
N ALA A 11 17.01 -30.32 -2.29
CA ALA A 11 16.12 -29.97 -1.18
C ALA A 11 15.87 -28.45 -1.11
N ALA A 12 16.93 -27.63 -1.26
CA ALA A 12 16.80 -26.18 -1.30
C ALA A 12 15.96 -25.69 -2.50
N ALA A 13 16.11 -26.31 -3.68
CA ALA A 13 15.30 -25.98 -4.85
C ALA A 13 13.81 -26.30 -4.64
N ILE A 14 13.49 -27.44 -4.03
CA ILE A 14 12.10 -27.81 -3.71
C ILE A 14 11.50 -26.84 -2.69
N LEU A 15 12.25 -26.48 -1.65
CA LEU A 15 11.80 -25.50 -0.66
C LEU A 15 11.58 -24.12 -1.28
N LEU A 16 12.46 -23.69 -2.20
CA LEU A 16 12.30 -22.42 -2.90
C LEU A 16 11.00 -22.37 -3.73
N VAL A 17 10.70 -23.46 -4.45
CA VAL A 17 9.46 -23.58 -5.23
C VAL A 17 8.22 -23.61 -4.32
N ALA A 18 8.30 -24.31 -3.19
CA ALA A 18 7.19 -24.35 -2.23
C ALA A 18 6.93 -22.96 -1.60
N VAL A 19 7.98 -22.23 -1.22
CA VAL A 19 7.88 -20.88 -0.65
C VAL A 19 7.36 -19.89 -1.68
N SER A 20 7.82 -19.93 -2.93
CA SER A 20 7.34 -19.02 -3.97
C SER A 20 5.88 -19.28 -4.34
N ALA A 21 5.44 -20.54 -4.38
CA ALA A 21 4.04 -20.88 -4.59
C ALA A 21 3.15 -20.39 -3.42
N ALA A 22 3.63 -20.55 -2.18
CA ALA A 22 2.93 -20.06 -1.00
C ALA A 22 2.86 -18.52 -0.97
N GLU A 23 3.94 -17.83 -1.29
CA GLU A 23 4.00 -16.37 -1.36
C GLU A 23 3.06 -15.82 -2.44
N TYR A 24 3.04 -16.45 -3.63
CA TYR A 24 2.09 -16.11 -4.68
C TYR A 24 0.63 -16.25 -4.21
N LEU A 25 0.29 -17.37 -3.57
CA LEU A 25 -1.08 -17.61 -3.08
C LEU A 25 -1.49 -16.60 -2.02
N VAL A 26 -0.61 -16.32 -1.05
CA VAL A 26 -0.83 -15.33 -0.01
C VAL A 26 -0.96 -13.93 -0.61
N SER A 27 -0.13 -13.57 -1.58
CA SER A 27 -0.18 -12.29 -2.28
C SER A 27 -1.50 -12.12 -3.03
N VAL A 28 -1.99 -13.14 -3.74
CA VAL A 28 -3.29 -13.11 -4.43
C VAL A 28 -4.43 -12.96 -3.42
N TYR A 29 -4.42 -13.75 -2.35
CA TYR A 29 -5.46 -13.70 -1.31
C TYR A 29 -5.50 -12.35 -0.59
N HIS A 30 -4.32 -11.78 -0.30
CA HIS A 30 -4.19 -10.46 0.30
C HIS A 30 -4.78 -9.37 -0.60
N MET A 31 -4.49 -9.42 -1.91
CA MET A 31 -5.05 -8.49 -2.89
C MET A 31 -6.57 -8.58 -2.96
N ASP A 32 -7.14 -9.79 -2.99
CA ASP A 32 -8.58 -9.99 -3.06
C ASP A 32 -9.30 -9.39 -1.84
N ILE A 33 -8.80 -9.65 -0.62
CA ILE A 33 -9.35 -9.07 0.61
C ILE A 33 -9.33 -7.54 0.55
N ILE A 34 -8.21 -6.96 0.12
CA ILE A 34 -8.04 -5.52 0.08
C ILE A 34 -8.97 -4.87 -0.96
N ILE A 35 -9.11 -5.49 -2.14
CA ILE A 35 -10.03 -5.04 -3.19
C ILE A 35 -11.47 -5.06 -2.64
N VAL A 36 -11.90 -6.19 -2.06
CA VAL A 36 -13.24 -6.32 -1.49
C VAL A 36 -13.47 -5.30 -0.38
N PHE A 37 -12.48 -5.10 0.49
CA PHE A 37 -12.55 -4.09 1.56
C PHE A 37 -12.68 -2.68 1.01
N GLY A 38 -11.86 -2.29 0.02
CA GLY A 38 -11.93 -0.99 -0.64
C GLY A 38 -13.27 -0.74 -1.33
N CYS A 39 -13.80 -1.73 -2.05
CA CYS A 39 -15.13 -1.65 -2.67
C CYS A 39 -16.24 -1.47 -1.63
N ARG A 40 -16.22 -2.23 -0.53
CA ARG A 40 -17.21 -2.13 0.55
C ARG A 40 -17.14 -0.79 1.25
N MET A 41 -15.94 -0.30 1.54
CA MET A 41 -15.73 1.01 2.15
C MET A 41 -16.29 2.13 1.26
N ARG A 42 -16.00 2.10 -0.06
CA ARG A 42 -16.56 3.06 -1.02
C ARG A 42 -18.09 3.05 -1.00
N ALA A 43 -18.71 1.87 -1.05
CA ALA A 43 -20.16 1.73 -1.04
C ALA A 43 -20.78 2.29 0.25
N MET A 44 -20.19 1.98 1.41
CA MET A 44 -20.65 2.50 2.71
C MET A 44 -20.54 4.02 2.78
N MET A 45 -19.42 4.59 2.33
CA MET A 45 -19.22 6.04 2.33
C MET A 45 -20.20 6.75 1.39
N GLN A 46 -20.33 6.26 0.16
CA GLN A 46 -21.24 6.84 -0.82
C GLN A 46 -22.69 6.78 -0.31
N GLY A 47 -23.10 5.66 0.31
CA GLY A 47 -24.40 5.52 0.95
C GLY A 47 -24.62 6.50 2.10
N ALA A 48 -23.63 6.64 3.00
CA ALA A 48 -23.71 7.56 4.14
C ALA A 48 -23.78 9.04 3.70
N ILE A 49 -22.95 9.43 2.74
CA ILE A 49 -22.92 10.80 2.20
C ILE A 49 -24.21 11.10 1.45
N PHE A 50 -24.69 10.18 0.60
CA PHE A 50 -25.94 10.36 -0.12
C PHE A 50 -27.13 10.48 0.83
N ASN A 51 -27.22 9.60 1.85
CA ASN A 51 -28.26 9.67 2.86
C ASN A 51 -28.27 11.03 3.58
N LYS A 52 -27.08 11.54 3.94
CA LYS A 52 -26.95 12.88 4.56
C LYS A 52 -27.34 14.01 3.60
N ALA A 53 -27.00 13.89 2.32
CA ALA A 53 -27.31 14.90 1.30
C ALA A 53 -28.82 15.02 1.04
N VAL A 54 -29.55 13.89 1.01
CA VAL A 54 -31.01 13.89 0.80
C VAL A 54 -31.75 14.58 1.95
N HIS A 55 -31.26 14.43 3.17
CA HIS A 55 -31.84 15.05 4.37
C HIS A 55 -31.33 16.47 4.67
N MET A 56 -30.51 17.07 3.78
CA MET A 56 -30.02 18.44 4.00
C MET A 56 -31.13 19.49 3.84
N PRO A 57 -31.28 20.41 4.80
CA PRO A 57 -32.22 21.52 4.72
C PRO A 57 -31.83 22.51 3.61
N ALA A 58 -32.83 23.23 3.07
CA ALA A 58 -32.66 24.14 1.94
C ALA A 58 -31.62 25.24 2.18
N THR A 59 -31.46 25.70 3.43
CA THR A 59 -30.44 26.66 3.85
C THR A 59 -29.01 26.15 3.63
N MET A 60 -28.77 24.85 3.81
CA MET A 60 -27.46 24.22 3.64
C MET A 60 -27.14 23.88 2.17
N ARG A 61 -28.15 23.70 1.31
CA ARG A 61 -27.95 23.44 -0.12
C ARG A 61 -27.32 24.62 -0.86
N ASN A 62 -27.49 25.84 -0.37
CA ASN A 62 -26.86 27.02 -0.95
C ASN A 62 -25.35 27.08 -0.62
N THR A 63 -24.96 26.50 0.52
CA THR A 63 -23.54 26.40 0.95
C THR A 63 -22.83 25.21 0.31
N TYR A 64 -23.54 24.09 0.10
CA TYR A 64 -23.02 22.87 -0.53
C TYR A 64 -23.80 22.58 -1.81
N PRO A 65 -23.35 23.12 -2.97
CA PRO A 65 -24.05 22.90 -4.22
C PRO A 65 -24.02 21.41 -4.59
N THR A 66 -25.06 20.95 -5.29
CA THR A 66 -25.19 19.54 -5.69
C THR A 66 -23.96 19.03 -6.46
N GLY A 67 -23.34 19.88 -7.27
CA GLY A 67 -22.10 19.55 -7.98
C GLY A 67 -20.92 19.22 -7.05
N ALA A 68 -20.79 19.91 -5.91
CA ALA A 68 -19.77 19.61 -4.91
C ALA A 68 -20.02 18.25 -4.24
N VAL A 69 -21.28 17.92 -3.95
CA VAL A 69 -21.66 16.61 -3.38
C VAL A 69 -21.40 15.49 -4.38
N VAL A 70 -21.72 15.69 -5.65
CA VAL A 70 -21.44 14.71 -6.72
C VAL A 70 -19.93 14.52 -6.91
N SER A 71 -19.15 15.61 -6.89
CA SER A 71 -17.68 15.53 -6.93
C SER A 71 -17.12 14.72 -5.76
N LEU A 72 -17.63 14.95 -4.56
CA LEU A 72 -17.21 14.24 -3.34
C LEU A 72 -17.57 12.74 -3.40
N LEU A 73 -18.72 12.39 -3.97
CA LEU A 73 -19.12 11.00 -4.19
C LEU A 73 -18.32 10.30 -5.30
N ALA A 74 -18.00 11.01 -6.38
CA ALA A 74 -17.34 10.46 -7.55
C ALA A 74 -15.82 10.35 -7.37
N VAL A 75 -15.19 11.44 -6.92
CA VAL A 75 -13.73 11.60 -6.81
C VAL A 75 -13.27 11.17 -5.43
N ASP A 76 -13.69 11.87 -4.36
CA ASP A 76 -13.10 11.69 -3.03
C ASP A 76 -13.34 10.29 -2.44
N CYS A 77 -14.55 9.74 -2.60
CA CYS A 77 -14.83 8.37 -2.18
C CYS A 77 -14.02 7.34 -2.98
N GLY A 78 -13.73 7.63 -4.26
CA GLY A 78 -12.93 6.75 -5.12
C GLY A 78 -11.44 6.80 -4.78
N THR A 79 -10.88 7.99 -4.62
CA THR A 79 -9.49 8.17 -4.21
C THR A 79 -9.22 7.64 -2.81
N LEU A 80 -10.16 7.79 -1.86
CA LEU A 80 -9.99 7.22 -0.53
C LEU A 80 -10.00 5.68 -0.55
N ALA A 81 -10.91 5.07 -1.33
CA ALA A 81 -10.94 3.62 -1.50
C ALA A 81 -9.64 3.09 -2.12
N LEU A 82 -9.13 3.75 -3.17
CA LEU A 82 -7.85 3.41 -3.78
C LEU A 82 -6.67 3.58 -2.81
N SER A 83 -6.69 4.64 -2.00
CA SER A 83 -5.63 4.89 -1.01
C SER A 83 -5.58 3.77 0.03
N VAL A 84 -6.74 3.31 0.49
CA VAL A 84 -6.86 2.17 1.42
C VAL A 84 -6.37 0.87 0.78
N MET A 85 -6.46 0.72 -0.53
CA MET A 85 -5.93 -0.45 -1.23
C MET A 85 -4.40 -0.46 -1.31
N VAL A 86 -3.77 0.71 -1.41
CA VAL A 86 -2.32 0.85 -1.60
C VAL A 86 -1.57 0.95 -0.25
N PHE A 87 -2.22 1.46 0.79
CA PHE A 87 -1.61 1.71 2.10
C PHE A 87 -1.04 0.49 2.85
N PRO A 88 -1.59 -0.73 2.72
CA PRO A 88 -1.04 -1.91 3.41
C PRO A 88 0.36 -2.32 2.92
N MET A 89 0.67 -2.11 1.65
CA MET A 89 1.99 -2.46 1.07
C MET A 89 3.18 -1.82 1.79
N PRO A 90 3.24 -0.48 1.98
CA PRO A 90 4.36 0.14 2.69
C PRO A 90 4.45 -0.28 4.16
N ILE A 91 3.33 -0.58 4.82
CA ILE A 91 3.34 -1.08 6.20
C ILE A 91 3.98 -2.46 6.26
N GLY A 92 3.58 -3.38 5.37
CA GLY A 92 4.19 -4.70 5.27
C GLY A 92 5.70 -4.61 5.00
N GLY A 93 6.09 -3.73 4.07
CA GLY A 93 7.49 -3.42 3.81
C GLY A 93 8.24 -2.99 5.07
N LEU A 94 7.73 -2.00 5.82
CA LEU A 94 8.37 -1.51 7.05
C LEU A 94 8.57 -2.60 8.12
N ILE A 95 7.61 -3.52 8.25
CA ILE A 95 7.70 -4.63 9.22
C ILE A 95 8.77 -5.65 8.81
N THR A 96 8.86 -5.98 7.51
CA THR A 96 9.81 -6.97 6.98
C THR A 96 11.24 -6.44 6.83
N MET A 97 11.40 -5.12 6.70
CA MET A 97 12.68 -4.48 6.45
C MET A 97 13.82 -4.78 7.43
N PRO A 98 13.63 -4.77 8.77
CA PRO A 98 14.72 -5.11 9.69
C PRO A 98 15.24 -6.53 9.49
N VAL A 99 14.37 -7.49 9.13
CA VAL A 99 14.77 -8.89 8.89
C VAL A 99 15.59 -9.00 7.61
N VAL A 100 15.17 -8.33 6.53
CA VAL A 100 15.90 -8.32 5.26
C VAL A 100 17.26 -7.65 5.41
N LEU A 101 17.35 -6.53 6.13
CA LEU A 101 18.60 -5.83 6.39
C LEU A 101 19.56 -6.66 7.27
N TRP A 102 19.04 -7.41 8.25
CA TRP A 102 19.85 -8.35 9.03
C TRP A 102 20.46 -9.43 8.15
N LEU A 103 19.64 -10.10 7.33
CA LEU A 103 20.09 -11.15 6.41
C LEU A 103 21.11 -10.61 5.40
N LEU A 104 20.93 -9.37 4.92
CA LEU A 104 21.86 -8.71 4.02
C LEU A 104 23.19 -8.41 4.71
N ALA A 105 23.17 -7.97 5.98
CA ALA A 105 24.38 -7.71 6.74
C ALA A 105 25.21 -8.97 6.99
N GLU A 106 24.56 -10.10 7.30
CA GLU A 106 25.26 -11.38 7.49
C GLU A 106 25.86 -11.94 6.19
N ARG A 107 25.20 -11.73 5.04
CA ARG A 107 25.59 -12.37 3.77
C ARG A 107 26.48 -11.51 2.88
N ALA A 108 26.22 -10.22 2.81
CA ALA A 108 26.91 -9.29 1.91
C ALA A 108 27.83 -8.30 2.65
N GLY A 109 27.75 -8.25 3.98
CA GLY A 109 28.54 -7.35 4.82
C GLY A 109 27.85 -6.01 5.10
N THR A 110 28.53 -5.17 5.88
CA THR A 110 27.97 -3.92 6.43
C THR A 110 27.82 -2.80 5.40
N TYR A 111 28.79 -2.66 4.48
CA TYR A 111 28.79 -1.63 3.44
C TYR A 111 27.56 -1.64 2.50
N PRO A 112 27.17 -2.77 1.87
CA PRO A 112 25.98 -2.80 1.02
C PRO A 112 24.70 -2.55 1.82
N THR A 113 24.65 -3.03 3.06
CA THR A 113 23.49 -2.83 3.95
C THR A 113 23.26 -1.36 4.26
N LEU A 114 24.33 -0.60 4.55
CA LEU A 114 24.25 0.86 4.77
C LEU A 114 23.81 1.62 3.53
N CYS A 115 24.28 1.22 2.33
CA CYS A 115 23.87 1.83 1.07
C CYS A 115 22.37 1.60 0.79
N CYS A 116 21.89 0.37 0.99
CA CYS A 116 20.47 0.04 0.85
C CYS A 116 19.59 0.80 1.84
N LEU A 117 20.03 0.93 3.10
CA LEU A 117 19.31 1.71 4.11
C LEU A 117 19.26 3.20 3.75
N ALA A 118 20.37 3.78 3.29
CA ALA A 118 20.42 5.18 2.85
C ALA A 118 19.48 5.43 1.66
N TRP A 119 19.47 4.53 0.67
CA TRP A 119 18.56 4.61 -0.47
C TRP A 119 17.09 4.54 -0.05
N MET A 120 16.76 3.61 0.85
CA MET A 120 15.41 3.48 1.38
C MET A 120 14.91 4.74 2.09
N ILE A 121 15.77 5.38 2.89
CA ILE A 121 15.43 6.64 3.55
C ILE A 121 15.16 7.73 2.51
N ALA A 122 15.96 7.79 1.44
CA ALA A 122 15.74 8.75 0.36
C ALA A 122 14.39 8.51 -0.36
N VAL A 123 14.07 7.26 -0.68
CA VAL A 123 12.78 6.88 -1.30
C VAL A 123 11.61 7.19 -0.37
N PHE A 124 11.74 6.96 0.93
CA PHE A 124 10.70 7.27 1.90
C PHE A 124 10.47 8.78 2.05
N LEU A 125 11.52 9.60 1.94
CA LEU A 125 11.43 11.06 2.03
C LEU A 125 10.91 11.73 0.74
N MET A 126 11.08 11.08 -0.42
CA MET A 126 10.68 11.64 -1.72
C MET A 126 9.18 11.99 -1.81
N PRO A 127 8.23 11.14 -1.36
CA PRO A 127 6.81 11.50 -1.28
C PRO A 127 6.56 12.73 -0.42
N PHE A 128 7.23 12.88 0.74
CA PHE A 128 7.05 14.05 1.62
C PHE A 128 7.50 15.35 0.94
N GLY A 129 8.58 15.28 0.15
CA GLY A 129 9.02 16.39 -0.71
C GLY A 129 7.97 16.75 -1.76
N ALA A 130 7.42 15.74 -2.45
CA ALA A 130 6.37 15.92 -3.44
C ALA A 130 5.08 16.50 -2.83
N PHE A 131 4.65 16.02 -1.66
CA PHE A 131 3.48 16.56 -0.94
C PHE A 131 3.67 18.04 -0.57
N LYS A 132 4.87 18.43 -0.10
CA LYS A 132 5.17 19.85 0.19
C LYS A 132 5.15 20.70 -1.07
N PHE A 133 5.61 20.16 -2.20
CA PHE A 133 5.58 20.83 -3.49
C PHE A 133 4.14 21.00 -3.98
N GLN A 134 3.35 19.92 -4.02
CA GLN A 134 1.93 19.97 -4.39
C GLN A 134 1.16 20.98 -3.53
N ARG A 135 1.38 20.98 -2.21
CA ARG A 135 0.72 21.94 -1.31
C ARG A 135 1.10 23.40 -1.59
N LYS A 136 2.34 23.68 -2.03
CA LYS A 136 2.75 25.05 -2.39
C LYS A 136 2.12 25.52 -3.71
N PHE A 137 1.94 24.63 -4.68
CA PHE A 137 1.39 24.98 -5.99
C PHE A 137 -0.14 24.96 -6.05
N TRP A 138 -0.82 24.22 -5.15
CA TRP A 138 -2.28 24.15 -5.10
C TRP A 138 -2.95 25.34 -4.37
N ILE A 139 -2.17 26.19 -3.70
CA ILE A 139 -2.66 27.39 -2.98
C ILE A 139 -2.53 28.66 -3.84
N LEU A 140 -2.06 28.55 -5.09
CA LEU A 140 -2.07 29.63 -6.09
C LEU A 140 -3.29 29.48 -7.02
#